data_AF-A0AAW7D5D0-F1
#
_entry.id   AF-A0AAW7D5D0-F1
#
_cell.length_a   1.000
_cell.length_b   1.000
_cell.length_c   1.000
_cell.angle_alpha   90.00
_cell.angle_beta   90.00
_cell.angle_gamma   90.00
#
_symmetry.space_group_name_H-M   'P 1'
#
loop_
_entity.id
_entity.type
_entity.pdbx_description
1 polymer ?
#
loop_
_entity_poly.entity_id
_entity_poly.type
_entity_poly.pdbx_seq_one_letter_code
_entity_poly.pdbx_strand_id
1 'polypeptide(L)'
;MDRLIIDWQQMPTYNTVMAVATGAALLSLAAMGKSLIHNSKVNPKGWAMNLFTLALILVTTGLHMTVTWPLAKYFPFDNIIFGEPSLVLGAMLLPIAYYFWKNEKEIMEREDRMQLVASNFRHYKYLMIGIGLGMIGIAFAGVIYQLFAAPKEEPISGMFADYPMFEAVCISLVYAGIGIAASITPTILEKFAQGTYFTSFSKFGYFLIVLVGWVWLLFGALNYFTHVGLIVNTMT
;
A
#
# COMPACT_ATOMS: atom_id res chain seq x y z
N MET A 1 32.38 -12.77 13.88
CA MET A 1 31.20 -11.97 13.50
C MET A 1 30.13 -12.36 14.48
N ASP A 2 29.77 -11.44 15.37
CA ASP A 2 28.73 -11.68 16.36
C ASP A 2 27.40 -11.87 15.64
N ARG A 3 26.75 -13.02 15.86
CA ARG A 3 25.45 -13.36 15.28
C ARG A 3 24.43 -12.33 15.73
N LEU A 4 23.63 -11.80 14.80
CA LEU A 4 22.54 -10.89 15.16
C LEU A 4 21.51 -11.65 16.03
N ILE A 5 21.41 -11.30 17.30
CA ILE A 5 20.39 -11.83 18.22
C ILE A 5 19.29 -10.77 18.32
N ILE A 6 18.10 -11.09 17.81
CA ILE A 6 16.94 -10.20 17.83
C ILE A 6 16.01 -10.64 18.96
N ASP A 7 15.67 -9.69 19.86
CA ASP A 7 14.59 -9.90 20.83
C ASP A 7 13.23 -9.69 20.14
N TRP A 8 12.71 -10.75 19.54
CA TRP A 8 11.42 -10.75 18.84
C TRP A 8 10.24 -10.39 19.74
N GLN A 9 10.36 -10.53 21.07
CA GLN A 9 9.30 -10.13 22.00
C GLN A 9 9.12 -8.61 22.07
N GLN A 10 10.15 -7.84 21.71
CA GLN A 10 10.15 -6.38 21.72
C GLN A 10 9.97 -5.76 20.31
N MET A 11 9.71 -6.58 19.29
CA MET A 11 9.59 -6.17 17.89
C MET A 11 8.33 -6.72 17.21
N PRO A 12 7.12 -6.32 17.62
CA PRO A 12 5.91 -6.71 16.89
C PRO A 12 5.85 -5.99 15.53
N THR A 13 6.18 -6.70 14.46
CA THR A 13 6.06 -6.22 13.08
C THR A 13 5.06 -7.06 12.28
N TYR A 14 4.32 -6.43 11.38
CA TYR A 14 3.31 -7.10 10.54
C TYR A 14 3.53 -6.83 9.05
N ASN A 15 4.76 -6.48 8.68
CA ASN A 15 5.11 -6.01 7.33
C ASN A 15 4.73 -7.05 6.25
N THR A 16 4.75 -8.35 6.56
CA THR A 16 4.35 -9.44 5.64
C THR A 16 2.89 -9.31 5.21
N VAL A 17 1.94 -9.33 6.16
CA VAL A 17 0.50 -9.25 5.86
C VAL A 17 0.12 -7.85 5.37
N MET A 18 0.75 -6.79 5.88
CA MET A 18 0.56 -5.42 5.42
C MET A 18 0.94 -5.25 3.96
N ALA A 19 2.09 -5.81 3.53
CA ALA A 19 2.55 -5.79 2.15
C ALA A 19 1.54 -6.46 1.20
N VAL A 20 1.08 -7.66 1.56
CA VAL A 20 0.06 -8.40 0.80
C VAL A 20 -1.23 -7.60 0.71
N ALA A 21 -1.73 -7.10 1.84
CA ALA A 21 -2.99 -6.35 1.89
C ALA A 21 -2.89 -5.03 1.10
N THR A 22 -1.75 -4.34 1.17
CA THR A 22 -1.48 -3.11 0.39
C THR A 22 -1.47 -3.40 -1.10
N GLY A 23 -0.73 -4.42 -1.54
CA GLY A 23 -0.71 -4.84 -2.94
C GLY A 23 -2.09 -5.21 -3.45
N ALA A 24 -2.84 -6.02 -2.69
CA ALA A 24 -4.20 -6.40 -3.01
C ALA A 24 -5.16 -5.20 -3.07
N ALA A 25 -5.02 -4.23 -2.16
CA ALA A 25 -5.84 -3.01 -2.16
C ALA A 25 -5.59 -2.15 -3.39
N LEU A 26 -4.33 -1.91 -3.75
CA LEU A 26 -3.95 -1.13 -4.93
C LEU A 26 -4.48 -1.78 -6.22
N LEU A 27 -4.28 -3.10 -6.36
CA LEU A 27 -4.82 -3.85 -7.51
C LEU A 27 -6.34 -3.84 -7.55
N SER A 28 -7.00 -3.95 -6.39
CA SER A 28 -8.46 -3.87 -6.27
C SER A 28 -8.99 -2.50 -6.71
N LEU A 29 -8.36 -1.41 -6.27
CA LEU A 29 -8.72 -0.05 -6.67
C LEU A 29 -8.54 0.15 -8.19
N ALA A 30 -7.46 -0.37 -8.77
CA ALA A 30 -7.23 -0.31 -10.21
C ALA A 30 -8.27 -1.12 -11.00
N ALA A 31 -8.55 -2.35 -10.59
CA ALA A 31 -9.54 -3.23 -11.22
C ALA A 31 -10.97 -2.66 -11.11
N MET A 32 -11.32 -2.12 -9.94
CA MET A 32 -12.58 -1.45 -9.68
C MET A 32 -12.74 -0.22 -10.58
N GLY A 33 -11.75 0.68 -10.61
CA GLY A 33 -11.76 1.87 -11.48
C GLY A 33 -11.93 1.50 -12.96
N LYS A 34 -11.18 0.50 -13.44
CA LYS A 34 -11.32 -0.01 -14.82
C LYS A 34 -12.74 -0.53 -15.09
N SER A 35 -13.31 -1.29 -14.15
CA SER A 35 -14.65 -1.88 -14.30
C SER A 35 -15.76 -0.82 -14.33
N LEU A 36 -15.62 0.24 -13.52
CA LEU A 36 -16.54 1.37 -13.49
C LEU A 36 -16.46 2.20 -14.78
N ILE A 37 -15.26 2.45 -15.32
CA ILE A 37 -15.08 3.21 -16.56
C ILE A 37 -15.65 2.46 -17.77
N HIS A 38 -15.48 1.14 -17.83
CA HIS A 38 -15.92 0.31 -18.96
C HIS A 38 -17.34 -0.26 -18.78
N ASN A 39 -18.02 0.08 -17.68
CA ASN A 39 -19.34 -0.45 -17.31
C ASN A 39 -19.45 -1.98 -17.33
N SER A 40 -18.34 -2.69 -17.15
CA SER A 40 -18.25 -4.14 -17.30
C SER A 40 -18.11 -4.84 -15.95
N LYS A 41 -18.95 -5.86 -15.70
CA LYS A 41 -18.84 -6.77 -14.53
C LYS A 41 -18.73 -6.06 -13.16
N VAL A 42 -19.56 -5.05 -12.90
CA VAL A 42 -19.57 -4.34 -11.62
C VAL A 42 -20.37 -5.15 -10.59
N ASN A 43 -19.74 -5.43 -9.43
CA ASN A 43 -20.38 -6.04 -8.27
C ASN A 43 -20.05 -5.18 -7.03
N PRO A 44 -20.85 -4.14 -6.72
CA PRO A 44 -20.52 -3.20 -5.66
C PRO A 44 -20.40 -3.85 -4.29
N LYS A 45 -21.26 -4.83 -3.99
CA LYS A 45 -21.22 -5.59 -2.74
C LYS A 45 -19.94 -6.42 -2.62
N GLY A 46 -19.50 -7.08 -3.69
CA GLY A 46 -18.24 -7.82 -3.72
C GLY A 46 -17.03 -6.91 -3.50
N TRP A 47 -17.01 -5.73 -4.15
CA TRP A 47 -15.98 -4.72 -3.91
C TRP A 47 -16.00 -4.21 -2.47
N ALA A 48 -17.17 -3.91 -1.91
CA ALA A 48 -17.30 -3.46 -0.54
C ALA A 48 -16.74 -4.47 0.47
N MET A 49 -17.09 -5.76 0.32
CA MET A 49 -16.57 -6.83 1.18
C MET A 49 -15.05 -6.92 1.11
N ASN A 50 -14.48 -6.95 -0.10
CA ASN A 50 -13.04 -7.04 -0.30
C ASN A 50 -12.31 -5.83 0.31
N LEU A 51 -12.75 -4.61 0.00
CA LEU A 51 -12.12 -3.39 0.51
C LEU A 51 -12.26 -3.29 2.03
N PHE A 52 -13.39 -3.71 2.61
CA PHE A 52 -13.58 -3.74 4.06
C PHE A 52 -12.63 -4.72 4.75
N THR A 53 -12.45 -5.94 4.21
CA THR A 53 -11.51 -6.91 4.75
C THR A 53 -10.07 -6.39 4.71
N LEU A 54 -9.64 -5.83 3.57
CA LEU A 54 -8.31 -5.24 3.43
C LEU A 54 -8.11 -4.05 4.37
N ALA A 55 -9.13 -3.21 4.51
CA ALA A 55 -9.12 -2.09 5.44
C ALA A 55 -8.95 -2.55 6.89
N LEU A 56 -9.69 -3.59 7.30
CA LEU A 56 -9.60 -4.12 8.67
C LEU A 56 -8.19 -4.60 8.99
N ILE A 57 -7.56 -5.35 8.07
CA ILE A 57 -6.17 -5.81 8.22
C ILE A 57 -5.23 -4.62 8.36
N LEU A 58 -5.30 -3.66 7.43
CA LEU A 58 -4.37 -2.54 7.37
C LEU A 58 -4.55 -1.54 8.53
N VAL A 59 -5.79 -1.26 8.94
CA VAL A 59 -6.06 -0.38 10.09
C VAL A 59 -5.61 -1.04 11.38
N THR A 60 -5.93 -2.31 11.61
CA THR A 60 -5.58 -2.97 12.88
C THR A 60 -4.08 -3.13 13.05
N THR A 61 -3.40 -3.65 12.02
CA THR A 61 -1.95 -3.83 12.05
C THR A 61 -1.21 -2.48 12.02
N GLY A 62 -1.67 -1.55 11.19
CA GLY A 62 -1.09 -0.21 11.03
C GLY A 62 -1.22 0.60 12.31
N LEU A 63 -2.42 0.65 12.89
CA LEU A 63 -2.68 1.33 14.16
C LEU A 63 -1.79 0.75 15.26
N HIS A 64 -1.71 -0.57 15.38
CA HIS A 64 -0.86 -1.19 16.39
C HIS A 64 0.60 -0.74 16.24
N MET A 65 1.18 -0.81 15.05
CA MET A 65 2.56 -0.36 14.82
C MET A 65 2.73 1.15 15.06
N THR A 66 1.78 1.98 14.63
CA THR A 66 1.84 3.44 14.84
C THR A 66 1.74 3.82 16.32
N VAL A 67 0.88 3.19 17.12
CA VAL A 67 0.69 3.56 18.54
C VAL A 67 1.65 2.86 19.51
N THR A 68 2.30 1.77 19.07
CA THR A 68 3.36 1.11 19.86
C THR A 68 4.70 1.83 19.71
N TRP A 69 4.77 2.88 18.90
CA TRP A 69 5.86 3.85 18.92
C TRP A 69 5.85 4.68 20.22
N PRO A 70 7.00 4.98 20.85
CA PRO A 70 8.39 4.65 20.53
C PRO A 70 8.93 3.41 21.29
N LEU A 71 8.11 2.40 21.58
CA LEU A 71 8.46 1.31 22.51
C LEU A 71 9.29 0.18 21.89
N ALA A 72 9.48 0.16 20.56
CA ALA A 72 10.33 -0.82 19.89
C ALA A 72 11.81 -0.42 20.00
N LYS A 73 12.61 -1.25 20.69
CA LYS A 73 14.03 -1.00 20.98
C LYS A 73 14.94 -1.13 19.75
N TYR A 74 14.51 -1.89 18.75
CA TYR A 74 15.24 -2.18 17.52
C TYR A 74 14.34 -1.82 16.32
N PHE A 75 14.88 -1.11 15.32
CA PHE A 75 14.17 -0.65 14.10
C PHE A 75 12.92 0.25 14.33
N PRO A 76 13.01 1.34 15.11
CA PRO A 76 11.85 2.19 15.43
C PRO A 76 11.23 2.89 14.20
N PHE A 77 11.96 2.95 13.08
CA PHE A 77 11.50 3.59 11.84
C PHE A 77 10.51 2.73 11.05
N ASP A 78 10.42 1.42 11.30
CA ASP A 78 9.46 0.54 10.61
C ASP A 78 8.01 0.96 10.83
N ASN A 79 7.71 1.55 11.99
CA ASN A 79 6.39 2.08 12.30
C ASN A 79 6.00 3.24 11.37
N ILE A 80 6.98 4.08 10.98
CA ILE A 80 6.78 5.19 10.06
C ILE A 80 6.72 4.69 8.62
N ILE A 81 7.57 3.72 8.27
CA ILE A 81 7.71 3.21 6.90
C ILE A 81 6.53 2.31 6.50
N PHE A 82 6.07 1.45 7.41
CA PHE A 82 5.03 0.45 7.12
C PHE A 82 3.73 0.73 7.87
N GLY A 83 3.82 1.09 9.16
CA GLY A 83 2.65 1.29 10.02
C GLY A 83 1.76 2.45 9.59
N GLU A 84 2.30 3.67 9.55
CA GLU A 84 1.54 4.88 9.19
C GLU A 84 0.92 4.80 7.78
N PRO A 85 1.64 4.36 6.72
CA PRO A 85 1.06 4.29 5.38
C PRO A 85 -0.03 3.23 5.28
N SER A 86 0.15 2.08 5.95
CA SER A 86 -0.87 1.02 6.02
C SER A 86 -2.11 1.52 6.74
N LEU A 87 -1.96 2.19 7.88
CA LEU A 87 -3.08 2.76 8.64
C LEU A 87 -3.89 3.74 7.77
N VAL A 88 -3.22 4.65 7.08
CA VAL A 88 -3.88 5.64 6.20
C VAL A 88 -4.58 4.93 5.04
N LEU A 89 -3.91 4.01 4.35
CA LEU A 89 -4.53 3.27 3.25
C LEU A 89 -5.78 2.53 3.74
N GLY A 90 -5.68 1.81 4.86
CA GLY A 90 -6.81 1.13 5.47
C GLY A 90 -7.96 2.09 5.83
N ALA A 91 -7.63 3.22 6.45
CA ALA A 91 -8.61 4.25 6.80
C ALA A 91 -9.29 4.87 5.57
N MET A 92 -8.60 4.95 4.43
CA MET A 92 -9.20 5.38 3.15
C MET A 92 -10.07 4.30 2.51
N LEU A 93 -9.73 3.02 2.68
CA LEU A 93 -10.52 1.91 2.14
C LEU A 93 -11.87 1.74 2.86
N LEU A 94 -11.95 2.02 4.17
CA LEU A 94 -13.20 1.95 4.94
C LEU A 94 -14.36 2.77 4.36
N PRO A 95 -14.23 4.10 4.12
CA PRO A 95 -15.31 4.89 3.55
C PRO A 95 -15.63 4.48 2.11
N ILE A 96 -14.65 3.98 1.34
CA ILE A 96 -14.91 3.43 0.00
C ILE A 96 -15.76 2.16 0.11
N ALA A 97 -15.39 1.23 0.99
CA ALA A 97 -16.16 0.01 1.22
C ALA A 97 -17.59 0.32 1.66
N TYR A 98 -17.75 1.22 2.64
CA TYR A 98 -19.06 1.67 3.10
C TYR A 98 -19.88 2.32 1.99
N TYR A 99 -19.27 3.19 1.18
CA TYR A 99 -19.94 3.85 0.06
C TYR A 99 -20.46 2.84 -0.97
N PHE A 100 -19.66 1.84 -1.35
CA PHE A 100 -20.07 0.82 -2.33
C PHE A 100 -21.17 -0.10 -1.79
N TRP A 101 -21.13 -0.42 -0.50
CA TRP A 101 -22.20 -1.18 0.15
C TRP A 101 -23.50 -0.38 0.22
N LYS A 102 -23.42 0.88 0.65
CA LYS A 102 -24.59 1.74 0.85
C LYS A 102 -25.28 2.11 -0.46
N ASN A 103 -24.51 2.37 -1.51
CA ASN A 103 -25.01 2.87 -2.80
C ASN A 103 -25.02 1.79 -3.90
N GLU A 104 -25.11 0.51 -3.52
CA GLU A 104 -25.08 -0.63 -4.45
C GLU A 104 -26.05 -0.46 -5.63
N LYS A 105 -27.32 -0.13 -5.36
CA LYS A 105 -28.35 0.01 -6.39
C LYS A 105 -28.03 1.16 -7.36
N GLU A 106 -27.68 2.32 -6.81
CA GLU A 106 -27.37 3.50 -7.61
C GLU A 106 -26.17 3.27 -8.54
N ILE A 107 -25.12 2.62 -8.03
CA ILE A 107 -23.94 2.26 -8.83
C ILE A 107 -24.30 1.25 -9.93
N MET A 108 -25.24 0.33 -9.70
CA MET A 108 -25.66 -0.64 -10.71
C MET A 108 -26.53 -0.03 -11.81
N GLU A 109 -27.43 0.87 -11.45
CA GLU A 109 -28.43 1.47 -12.36
C GLU A 109 -27.87 2.61 -13.22
N ARG A 110 -26.84 3.31 -12.75
CA ARG A 110 -26.22 4.43 -13.48
C ARG A 110 -25.31 3.94 -14.62
N GLU A 111 -25.34 4.67 -15.73
CA GLU A 111 -24.39 4.49 -16.85
C GLU A 111 -23.08 5.23 -16.60
N ASP A 112 -23.09 6.32 -15.83
CA ASP A 112 -21.98 7.19 -15.50
C ASP A 112 -21.32 6.82 -14.15
N ARG A 113 -21.15 5.51 -13.90
CA ARG A 113 -20.72 4.97 -12.59
C ARG A 113 -19.43 5.59 -12.07
N MET A 114 -18.41 5.72 -12.93
CA MET A 114 -17.13 6.30 -12.53
C MET A 114 -17.26 7.78 -12.18
N GLN A 115 -18.12 8.53 -12.89
CA GLN A 115 -18.37 9.95 -12.62
C GLN A 115 -19.01 10.13 -11.25
N LEU A 116 -20.02 9.31 -10.93
CA LEU A 116 -20.67 9.29 -9.62
C LEU A 116 -19.66 9.03 -8.50
N VAL A 117 -18.85 7.97 -8.64
CA VAL A 117 -17.82 7.61 -7.64
C VAL A 117 -16.77 8.72 -7.50
N ALA A 118 -16.23 9.21 -8.62
CA ALA A 118 -15.20 10.25 -8.62
C ALA A 118 -15.66 11.56 -7.99
N SER A 119 -16.91 11.96 -8.23
CA SER A 119 -17.50 13.19 -7.67
C SER A 119 -17.54 13.19 -6.14
N ASN A 120 -17.65 12.01 -5.53
CA ASN A 120 -17.62 11.84 -4.07
C ASN A 120 -16.18 11.78 -3.53
N PHE A 121 -15.29 11.02 -4.17
CA PHE A 121 -13.95 10.77 -3.63
C PHE A 121 -12.90 11.83 -3.99
N ARG A 122 -13.16 12.75 -4.95
CA ARG A 122 -12.23 13.85 -5.27
C ARG A 122 -11.89 14.75 -4.07
N HIS A 123 -12.76 14.79 -3.05
CA HIS A 123 -12.57 15.60 -1.85
C HIS A 123 -11.44 15.08 -0.93
N TYR A 124 -10.96 13.85 -1.14
CA TYR A 124 -9.81 13.27 -0.43
C TYR A 124 -8.46 13.82 -0.92
N LYS A 125 -8.47 14.81 -1.82
CA LYS A 125 -7.29 15.33 -2.51
C LYS A 125 -6.12 15.72 -1.60
N TYR A 126 -6.38 16.41 -0.49
CA TYR A 126 -5.31 16.87 0.39
C TYR A 126 -4.66 15.72 1.15
N LEU A 127 -5.45 14.72 1.56
CA LEU A 127 -4.91 13.51 2.18
C LEU A 127 -4.06 12.72 1.18
N MET A 128 -4.56 12.51 -0.04
CA MET A 128 -3.83 11.81 -1.10
C MET A 128 -2.51 12.51 -1.47
N ILE A 129 -2.51 13.84 -1.57
CA ILE A 129 -1.30 14.62 -1.85
C ILE A 129 -0.33 14.53 -0.67
N GLY A 130 -0.80 14.76 0.56
CA GLY A 130 0.05 14.75 1.76
C GLY A 130 0.72 13.40 1.97
N ILE A 131 -0.03 12.31 1.85
CA ILE A 131 0.50 10.95 1.96
C ILE A 131 1.38 10.60 0.77
N GLY A 132 1.04 11.05 -0.43
CA GLY A 132 1.89 10.88 -1.61
C GLY A 132 3.27 11.51 -1.43
N LEU A 133 3.32 12.74 -0.91
CA LEU A 133 4.57 13.42 -0.54
C LEU A 133 5.31 12.69 0.59
N GLY A 134 4.59 12.17 1.59
CA GLY A 134 5.17 11.33 2.64
C GLY A 134 5.84 10.06 2.09
N MET A 135 5.20 9.38 1.13
CA MET A 135 5.78 8.19 0.51
C MET A 135 7.03 8.53 -0.31
N ILE A 136 7.05 9.68 -0.98
CA ILE A 136 8.26 10.19 -1.65
C ILE A 136 9.36 10.50 -0.61
N GLY A 137 8.99 11.06 0.54
CA GLY A 137 9.91 11.26 1.67
C GLY A 137 10.53 9.95 2.17
N ILE A 138 9.72 8.90 2.35
CA ILE A 138 10.20 7.56 2.70
C ILE A 138 11.15 7.02 1.62
N ALA A 139 10.82 7.21 0.34
CA ALA A 139 11.70 6.78 -0.74
C ALA A 139 13.09 7.45 -0.66
N PHE A 140 13.15 8.77 -0.42
CA PHE A 140 14.42 9.46 -0.22
C PHE A 140 15.15 8.98 1.04
N ALA A 141 14.44 8.81 2.15
CA ALA A 141 15.02 8.30 3.40
C ALA A 141 15.62 6.90 3.20
N GLY A 142 14.93 6.02 2.46
CA GLY A 142 15.41 4.67 2.14
C GLY A 142 16.73 4.67 1.38
N VAL A 143 16.93 5.59 0.43
CA VAL A 143 18.18 5.71 -0.32
C VAL A 143 19.29 6.36 0.51
N ILE A 144 18.98 7.47 1.19
CA ILE A 144 19.98 8.28 1.91
C ILE A 144 20.50 7.53 3.13
N TYR A 145 19.62 6.85 3.88
CA TYR A 145 19.96 6.15 5.11
C TYR A 145 20.07 4.63 4.93
N GLN A 146 19.91 4.11 3.71
CA GLN A 146 20.01 2.68 3.39
C GLN A 146 19.09 1.79 4.24
N LEU A 147 17.87 2.26 4.54
CA LEU A 147 16.97 1.67 5.55
C LEU A 147 16.42 0.28 5.18
N PHE A 148 16.55 -0.13 3.92
CA PHE A 148 15.95 -1.36 3.40
C PHE A 148 16.97 -2.47 3.13
N ALA A 149 18.19 -2.36 3.64
CA ALA A 149 19.19 -3.41 3.48
C ALA A 149 18.81 -4.62 4.35
N ALA A 150 18.57 -5.77 3.71
CA ALA A 150 18.24 -6.99 4.42
C ALA A 150 19.44 -7.55 5.21
N PRO A 151 19.21 -8.09 6.43
CA PRO A 151 20.20 -8.86 7.17
C PRO A 151 20.70 -10.07 6.37
N LYS A 152 21.97 -10.47 6.57
CA LYS A 152 22.57 -11.66 5.92
C LYS A 152 21.84 -12.95 6.26
N GLU A 153 21.14 -12.95 7.39
CA GLU A 153 20.40 -14.07 7.95
C GLU A 153 19.02 -14.27 7.28
N GLU A 154 18.52 -13.29 6.51
CA GLU A 154 17.29 -13.44 5.75
C GLU A 154 17.49 -14.33 4.50
N PRO A 155 16.65 -15.36 4.29
CA PRO A 155 16.63 -16.08 3.03
C PRO A 155 16.31 -15.15 1.85
N ILE A 156 16.97 -15.36 0.72
CA ILE A 156 16.80 -14.60 -0.54
C ILE A 156 17.29 -13.16 -0.47
N SER A 157 16.67 -12.30 0.34
CA SER A 157 17.06 -10.88 0.48
C SER A 157 18.47 -10.73 1.07
N GLY A 158 18.83 -11.57 2.04
CA GLY A 158 20.19 -11.63 2.61
C GLY A 158 21.30 -12.02 1.62
N MET A 159 20.97 -12.60 0.46
CA MET A 159 21.96 -12.85 -0.61
C MET A 159 22.48 -11.53 -1.22
N PHE A 160 21.71 -10.45 -1.10
CA PHE A 160 22.07 -9.12 -1.56
C PHE A 160 22.59 -8.21 -0.43
N ALA A 161 22.84 -8.76 0.76
CA ALA A 161 23.31 -7.98 1.91
C ALA A 161 24.67 -7.28 1.67
N ASP A 162 25.49 -7.79 0.73
CA ASP A 162 26.73 -7.12 0.31
C ASP A 162 26.49 -5.98 -0.71
N TYR A 163 25.24 -5.82 -1.19
CA TYR A 163 24.78 -4.77 -2.11
C TYR A 163 23.58 -3.98 -1.53
N PRO A 164 23.72 -3.36 -0.34
CA PRO A 164 22.60 -2.70 0.35
C PRO A 164 21.93 -1.59 -0.46
N MET A 165 22.68 -0.92 -1.33
CA MET A 165 22.15 0.12 -2.23
C MET A 165 21.19 -0.43 -3.29
N PHE A 166 21.32 -1.69 -3.70
CA PHE A 166 20.43 -2.28 -4.70
C PHE A 166 19.02 -2.45 -4.13
N GLU A 167 18.90 -3.10 -2.97
CA GLU A 167 17.63 -3.32 -2.30
C GLU A 167 16.99 -2.01 -1.83
N ALA A 168 17.82 -1.09 -1.28
CA ALA A 168 17.39 0.25 -0.90
C ALA A 168 16.75 1.01 -2.07
N VAL A 169 17.40 1.02 -3.24
CA VAL A 169 16.85 1.68 -4.43
C VAL A 169 15.59 0.97 -4.92
N CYS A 170 15.57 -0.37 -4.95
CA CYS A 170 14.40 -1.13 -5.40
C CYS A 170 13.16 -0.82 -4.56
N ILE A 171 13.23 -0.90 -3.23
CA ILE A 171 12.08 -0.63 -2.35
C ILE A 171 11.73 0.86 -2.37
N SER A 172 12.71 1.76 -2.37
CA SER A 172 12.46 3.20 -2.53
C SER A 172 11.73 3.55 -3.81
N LEU A 173 12.01 2.88 -4.94
CA LEU A 173 11.29 3.10 -6.20
C LEU A 173 9.82 2.69 -6.09
N VAL A 174 9.50 1.66 -5.32
CA VAL A 174 8.11 1.25 -5.07
C VAL A 174 7.37 2.33 -4.26
N TYR A 175 7.98 2.83 -3.19
CA TYR A 175 7.43 3.95 -2.41
C TYR A 175 7.27 5.21 -3.24
N ALA A 176 8.26 5.57 -4.07
CA ALA A 176 8.17 6.69 -4.99
C ALA A 176 7.03 6.50 -6.00
N GLY A 177 6.86 5.29 -6.55
CA GLY A 177 5.77 4.96 -7.45
C GLY A 177 4.39 5.13 -6.82
N ILE A 178 4.21 4.67 -5.58
CA ILE A 178 2.98 4.90 -4.80
C ILE A 178 2.79 6.40 -4.54
N GLY A 179 3.85 7.09 -4.14
CA GLY A 179 3.80 8.52 -3.86
C GLY A 179 3.34 9.33 -5.05
N ILE A 180 3.95 9.09 -6.22
CA ILE A 180 3.54 9.72 -7.49
C ILE A 180 2.09 9.36 -7.82
N ALA A 181 1.72 8.08 -7.75
CA ALA A 181 0.35 7.64 -8.05
C ALA A 181 -0.68 8.33 -7.15
N ALA A 182 -0.42 8.40 -5.84
CA ALA A 182 -1.29 9.07 -4.88
C ALA A 182 -1.37 10.58 -5.14
N SER A 183 -0.27 11.25 -5.45
CA SER A 183 -0.24 12.68 -5.73
C SER A 183 -0.98 13.08 -7.02
N ILE A 184 -0.96 12.24 -8.07
CA ILE A 184 -1.69 12.52 -9.33
C ILE A 184 -3.16 12.08 -9.30
N THR A 185 -3.53 11.16 -8.40
CA THR A 185 -4.90 10.61 -8.30
C THR A 185 -5.97 11.68 -8.13
N PRO A 186 -5.80 12.75 -7.32
CA PRO A 186 -6.78 13.83 -7.21
C PRO A 186 -7.12 14.50 -8.53
N THR A 187 -6.10 14.79 -9.35
CA THR A 187 -6.31 15.36 -10.69
C THR A 187 -7.03 14.39 -11.61
N ILE A 188 -6.75 13.09 -11.50
CA ILE A 188 -7.45 12.04 -12.25
C ILE A 188 -8.92 11.98 -11.83
N LEU A 189 -9.22 11.99 -10.52
CA LEU A 189 -10.59 11.98 -9.99
C LEU A 189 -11.37 13.24 -10.40
N GLU A 190 -10.74 14.41 -10.43
CA GLU A 190 -11.39 15.64 -10.89
C GLU A 190 -11.82 15.53 -12.36
N LYS A 191 -10.96 14.96 -13.22
CA LYS A 191 -11.30 14.71 -14.64
C LYS A 191 -12.36 13.63 -14.80
N PHE A 192 -12.34 12.59 -13.96
CA PHE A 192 -13.37 11.55 -13.96
C PHE A 192 -14.73 12.09 -13.53
N ALA A 193 -14.77 13.02 -12.56
CA ALA A 193 -16.00 13.71 -12.15
C ALA A 193 -16.59 14.60 -13.29
N GLN A 194 -15.76 15.00 -14.26
CA GLN A 194 -16.16 15.71 -15.47
C GLN A 194 -16.48 14.77 -16.65
N GLY A 195 -16.47 13.45 -16.46
CA GLY A 195 -16.73 12.46 -17.50
C GLY A 195 -15.55 12.17 -18.45
N THR A 196 -14.35 12.66 -18.14
CA THR A 196 -13.16 12.48 -18.99
C THR A 196 -12.26 11.36 -18.46
N TYR A 197 -12.37 10.15 -19.01
CA TYR A 197 -11.72 8.95 -18.45
C TYR A 197 -10.37 8.56 -19.09
N PHE A 198 -10.17 8.81 -20.39
CA PHE A 198 -9.07 8.23 -21.16
C PHE A 198 -7.95 9.24 -21.47
N THR A 199 -7.35 9.81 -20.43
CA THR A 199 -6.22 10.74 -20.56
C THR A 199 -4.88 10.02 -20.41
N SER A 200 -3.78 10.62 -20.90
CA SER A 200 -2.43 10.10 -20.64
C SER A 200 -2.12 10.00 -19.14
N PHE A 201 -2.63 10.96 -18.34
CA PHE A 201 -2.49 10.94 -16.89
C PHE A 201 -3.22 9.76 -16.24
N SER A 202 -4.46 9.46 -16.64
CA SER A 202 -5.21 8.33 -16.07
C SER A 202 -4.61 6.98 -16.47
N LYS A 203 -4.10 6.86 -17.70
CA LYS A 203 -3.35 5.66 -18.15
C LYS A 203 -2.05 5.47 -17.34
N PHE A 204 -1.30 6.55 -17.14
CA PHE A 204 -0.06 6.51 -16.36
C PHE A 204 -0.33 6.17 -14.89
N GLY A 205 -1.32 6.81 -14.26
CA GLY A 205 -1.71 6.50 -12.89
C GLY A 205 -2.21 5.06 -12.72
N TYR A 206 -3.02 4.56 -13.66
CA TYR A 206 -3.43 3.16 -13.68
C TYR A 206 -2.22 2.21 -13.78
N PHE A 207 -1.29 2.49 -14.70
CA PHE A 207 -0.07 1.69 -14.85
C PHE A 207 0.76 1.67 -13.56
N LEU A 208 1.00 2.82 -12.94
CA LEU A 208 1.75 2.91 -11.69
C LEU A 208 1.09 2.10 -10.56
N ILE A 209 -0.21 2.27 -10.34
CA ILE A 209 -0.95 1.55 -9.28
C ILE A 209 -0.88 0.04 -9.51
N VAL A 210 -1.06 -0.42 -10.76
CA VAL A 210 -0.97 -1.85 -11.09
C VAL A 210 0.44 -2.37 -10.89
N LEU A 211 1.46 -1.64 -11.34
CA LEU A 211 2.86 -2.03 -11.20
C LEU A 211 3.24 -2.17 -9.73
N VAL A 212 3.07 -1.12 -8.93
CA VAL A 212 3.43 -1.13 -7.51
C VAL A 212 2.54 -2.08 -6.69
N GLY A 213 1.28 -2.25 -7.09
CA GLY A 213 0.36 -3.22 -6.49
C GLY A 213 0.83 -4.66 -6.66
N TRP A 214 1.26 -5.04 -7.87
CA TRP A 214 1.83 -6.37 -8.11
C TRP A 214 3.15 -6.57 -7.39
N VAL A 215 4.03 -5.57 -7.39
CA VAL A 215 5.31 -5.65 -6.68
C VAL A 215 5.07 -5.88 -5.19
N TRP A 216 4.20 -5.10 -4.53
CA TRP A 216 3.87 -5.31 -3.12
C TRP A 216 3.20 -6.65 -2.82
N LEU A 217 2.28 -7.08 -3.69
CA LEU A 217 1.56 -8.34 -3.48
C LEU A 217 2.52 -9.53 -3.54
N LEU A 218 3.37 -9.58 -4.57
CA LEU A 218 4.32 -10.68 -4.75
C LEU A 218 5.45 -10.61 -3.72
N PHE A 219 5.99 -9.42 -3.47
CA PHE A 219 7.02 -9.21 -2.44
C PHE A 219 6.50 -9.59 -1.05
N GLY A 220 5.30 -9.13 -0.68
CA GLY A 220 4.66 -9.49 0.59
C GLY A 220 4.43 -10.99 0.74
N ALA A 221 4.02 -11.67 -0.33
CA ALA A 221 3.85 -13.12 -0.34
C ALA A 221 5.18 -13.86 -0.13
N LEU A 222 6.26 -13.40 -0.77
CA LEU A 222 7.60 -13.94 -0.55
C LEU A 222 8.12 -13.67 0.87
N ASN A 223 7.77 -12.52 1.44
CA ASN A 223 8.21 -12.13 2.78
C ASN A 223 7.70 -13.06 3.89
N TYR A 224 6.62 -13.82 3.67
CA TYR A 224 6.24 -14.88 4.60
C TYR A 224 7.34 -15.93 4.76
N PHE A 225 7.99 -16.32 3.65
CA PHE A 225 9.09 -17.29 3.70
C PHE A 225 10.35 -16.67 4.31
N THR A 226 10.72 -15.45 3.89
CA THR A 226 11.97 -14.81 4.32
C THR A 226 11.92 -14.41 5.79
N HIS A 227 10.82 -13.83 6.28
CA HIS A 227 10.70 -13.46 7.70
C HIS A 227 10.65 -14.69 8.62
N VAL A 228 9.97 -15.77 8.23
CA VAL A 228 9.99 -17.02 9.01
C VAL A 228 11.41 -17.56 9.09
N GLY A 229 12.14 -17.58 7.97
CA GLY A 229 13.54 -18.00 7.95
C GLY A 229 14.45 -17.12 8.80
N LEU A 230 14.27 -15.80 8.77
CA LEU A 230 15.01 -14.86 9.61
C LEU A 230 14.82 -15.17 11.09
N ILE A 231 13.57 -15.36 11.51
CA ILE A 231 13.23 -15.69 12.90
C ILE A 231 13.92 -17.01 13.29
N VAL A 232 13.79 -18.06 12.48
CA VAL A 232 14.42 -19.37 12.75
C VAL A 232 15.95 -19.26 12.82
N ASN A 233 16.57 -18.44 11.99
CA ASN A 233 18.02 -18.24 11.95
C ASN A 233 18.55 -17.38 13.11
N THR A 234 17.69 -16.62 13.79
CA THR A 234 18.07 -15.67 14.86
C THR A 234 17.54 -16.06 16.24
N MET A 235 16.61 -17.02 16.33
CA MET A 235 16.20 -17.67 17.58
C MET A 235 17.33 -18.59 18.08
N THR A 236 18.19 -18.07 18.95
CA THR A 236 19.14 -18.84 19.77
C THR A 236 19.13 -18.33 21.19
#